data_AF-A0A956REK6-F1
#
_entry.id   AF-A0A956REK6-F1
#
_cell.length_a   1.000
_cell.length_b   1.000
_cell.length_c   1.000
_cell.angle_alpha   90.00
_cell.angle_beta   90.00
_cell.angle_gamma   90.00
#
_symmetry.space_group_name_H-M   'P 1'
#
loop_
_entity.id
_entity.type
_entity.pdbx_description
1 polymer ?
#
loop_
_entity_poly.entity_id
_entity_poly.type
_entity_poly.pdbx_seq_one_letter_code
_entity_poly.pdbx_strand_id
1 'polypeptide(L)'
;KVLNDQRINAYFLNDTVDGANLIGCLDKQVGEAAACPDVVYDCLDMLTAHAGMGISAADFGDLAEDYSLALDDHQAGPAPSLTDQDKMDIIGILASMAPDIVEDPNNDVSVYQRVGRKPAIQTVVGAPGEADSFVDTVANDVEVNGFFGGADFVRLNTCLTRQLSSIEGPALYGAEVDSPGPGVDEGVAIDNKCLDMLTVHQGIVDDMDSLITIDDFNALVVDFVTAMTTAGVPPADIQIYADVLGPMCELIVNDHPNDCPGNNELEVQENLAVGIAPIPDAPYTGSIDEMACVEFDFADTGLNFVNDVDVEIGLNNSWVGDLIIKLESPDGTITTLLSRPGTMEAADDGSGCGQDSSDLIASSPITFTDGGAKDAELMGNTLGTSQKVCQDDMECEYNPNAGAAVPGTLGDLVGADVVGTWRVCVADGCGANGSYDTVSLSIERVKLDPMP
;
A
#
# COMPACT_ATOMS: atom_id res chain seq x y z
N LYS A 1 38.85 5.98 1.39
CA LYS A 1 38.78 6.16 -0.07
C LYS A 1 37.50 5.49 -0.56
N VAL A 2 37.40 4.16 -0.43
CA VAL A 2 36.21 3.36 -0.80
C VAL A 2 34.85 3.90 -0.37
N LEU A 3 34.70 4.43 0.86
CA LEU A 3 33.41 4.98 1.31
C LEU A 3 32.96 6.21 0.49
N ASN A 4 33.90 6.96 -0.08
CA ASN A 4 33.63 8.17 -0.85
C ASN A 4 33.63 7.93 -2.37
N ASP A 5 33.98 6.73 -2.84
CA ASP A 5 33.94 6.38 -4.26
C ASP A 5 32.61 5.72 -4.60
N GLN A 6 31.72 6.47 -5.26
CA GLN A 6 30.39 5.98 -5.64
C GLN A 6 30.43 4.76 -6.57
N ARG A 7 31.54 4.49 -7.26
CA ARG A 7 31.67 3.29 -8.11
C ARG A 7 31.65 2.00 -7.29
N ILE A 8 32.10 2.03 -6.04
CA ILE A 8 32.31 0.84 -5.19
C ILE A 8 31.67 0.95 -3.80
N ASN A 9 31.31 2.15 -3.32
CA ASN A 9 30.85 2.35 -1.94
C ASN A 9 29.55 1.61 -1.60
N ALA A 10 28.77 1.20 -2.58
CA ALA A 10 27.55 0.42 -2.41
C ALA A 10 27.78 -0.92 -1.68
N TYR A 11 28.97 -1.52 -1.78
CA TYR A 11 29.34 -2.73 -1.03
C TYR A 11 29.59 -2.49 0.46
N PHE A 12 29.93 -1.25 0.84
CA PHE A 12 30.40 -0.92 2.18
C PHE A 12 29.38 -0.11 3.00
N LEU A 13 28.50 0.63 2.33
CA LEU A 13 27.49 1.50 2.96
C LEU A 13 26.18 0.73 3.22
N ASN A 14 26.29 -0.41 3.91
CA ASN A 14 25.17 -1.22 4.38
C ASN A 14 25.37 -1.51 5.87
N ASP A 15 24.31 -1.45 6.66
CA ASP A 15 24.36 -1.68 8.11
C ASP A 15 24.70 -3.14 8.49
N THR A 16 24.61 -4.05 7.52
CA THR A 16 25.03 -5.44 7.61
C THR A 16 26.55 -5.62 7.58
N VAL A 17 27.30 -4.58 7.16
CA VAL A 17 28.77 -4.63 7.05
C VAL A 17 29.39 -4.37 8.42
N ASP A 18 30.07 -5.39 8.97
CA ASP A 18 30.93 -5.21 10.14
C ASP A 18 32.28 -4.61 9.72
N GLY A 19 32.33 -3.28 9.67
CA GLY A 19 33.52 -2.54 9.29
C GLY A 19 34.72 -2.81 10.22
N ALA A 20 34.48 -3.10 11.51
CA ALA A 20 35.56 -3.37 12.45
C ALA A 20 36.21 -4.73 12.17
N ASN A 21 35.40 -5.76 11.91
CA ASN A 21 35.89 -7.06 11.52
C ASN A 21 36.57 -7.02 10.14
N LEU A 22 36.00 -6.30 9.17
CA LEU A 22 36.60 -6.10 7.85
C LEU A 22 38.01 -5.49 7.95
N ILE A 23 38.16 -4.39 8.69
CA ILE A 23 39.46 -3.75 8.92
C ILE A 23 40.42 -4.70 9.62
N GLY A 24 39.96 -5.43 10.65
CA GLY A 24 40.78 -6.40 11.36
C GLY A 24 41.30 -7.54 10.46
N CYS A 25 40.48 -8.03 9.52
CA CYS A 25 40.90 -9.02 8.55
C CYS A 25 41.87 -8.45 7.51
N LEU A 26 41.61 -7.24 7.02
CA LEU A 26 42.49 -6.55 6.07
C LEU A 26 43.88 -6.28 6.67
N ASP A 27 43.94 -5.82 7.93
CA ASP A 27 45.20 -5.61 8.64
C ASP A 27 46.03 -6.90 8.74
N LYS A 28 45.39 -8.03 9.07
CA LYS A 28 46.05 -9.33 9.12
C LYS A 28 46.48 -9.81 7.73
N GLN A 29 45.66 -9.59 6.71
CA GLN A 29 45.94 -10.00 5.34
C GLN A 29 47.17 -9.27 4.79
N VAL A 30 47.19 -7.95 4.92
CA VAL A 30 48.31 -7.11 4.46
C VAL A 30 49.54 -7.36 5.32
N GLY A 31 49.37 -7.50 6.63
CA GLY A 31 50.48 -7.78 7.56
C GLY A 31 51.15 -9.13 7.30
N GLU A 32 50.38 -10.20 7.09
CA GLU A 32 50.93 -11.50 6.71
C GLU A 32 51.64 -11.42 5.36
N ALA A 33 51.05 -10.77 4.37
CA ALA A 33 51.64 -10.64 3.04
C ALA A 33 52.92 -9.77 3.03
N ALA A 34 53.00 -8.76 3.90
CA ALA A 34 54.19 -7.95 4.16
C ALA A 34 55.23 -8.66 5.06
N ALA A 35 54.98 -9.92 5.44
CA ALA A 35 55.82 -10.72 6.33
C ALA A 35 56.08 -10.06 7.70
N CYS A 36 55.09 -9.36 8.24
CA CYS A 36 55.15 -8.81 9.60
C CYS A 36 55.32 -9.95 10.62
N PRO A 37 56.27 -9.85 11.57
CA PRO A 37 56.45 -10.87 12.60
C PRO A 37 55.17 -11.09 13.41
N ASP A 38 54.86 -12.36 13.68
CA ASP A 38 53.72 -12.79 14.50
C ASP A 38 52.32 -12.42 13.99
N VAL A 39 52.19 -11.99 12.73
CA VAL A 39 50.90 -11.77 12.05
C VAL A 39 50.56 -12.99 11.21
N VAL A 40 49.37 -13.55 11.42
CA VAL A 40 48.82 -14.67 10.65
C VAL A 40 47.41 -14.30 10.20
N TYR A 41 47.11 -14.56 8.93
CA TYR A 41 45.76 -14.42 8.42
C TYR A 41 44.92 -15.63 8.84
N ASP A 42 43.89 -15.37 9.65
CA ASP A 42 42.99 -16.38 10.23
C ASP A 42 41.50 -16.11 9.93
N CYS A 43 41.22 -15.15 9.04
CA CYS A 43 39.88 -14.89 8.54
C CYS A 43 39.50 -15.86 7.40
N LEU A 44 38.30 -15.70 6.83
CA LEU A 44 37.84 -16.52 5.68
C LEU A 44 38.76 -16.35 4.48
N ASP A 45 38.96 -17.40 3.69
CA ASP A 45 39.65 -17.29 2.41
C ASP A 45 38.89 -16.39 1.44
N MET A 46 39.61 -15.77 0.49
CA MET A 46 39.03 -14.77 -0.42
C MET A 46 37.86 -15.33 -1.23
N LEU A 47 37.94 -16.58 -1.68
CA LEU A 47 36.87 -17.23 -2.43
C LEU A 47 35.60 -17.37 -1.59
N THR A 48 35.73 -17.92 -0.38
CA THR A 48 34.58 -18.11 0.52
C THR A 48 34.00 -16.78 1.00
N ALA A 49 34.84 -15.78 1.25
CA ALA A 49 34.41 -14.47 1.75
C ALA A 49 33.60 -13.68 0.71
N HIS A 50 33.91 -13.82 -0.59
CA HIS A 50 33.30 -13.03 -1.66
C HIS A 50 32.26 -13.80 -2.49
N ALA A 51 32.06 -15.09 -2.20
CA ALA A 51 31.13 -15.94 -2.92
C ALA A 51 29.70 -15.35 -2.95
N GLY A 52 29.18 -15.13 -4.16
CA GLY A 52 27.84 -14.62 -4.42
C GLY A 52 27.69 -13.10 -4.26
N MET A 53 28.79 -12.36 -4.06
CA MET A 53 28.74 -10.90 -4.00
C MET A 53 28.64 -10.24 -5.38
N GLY A 54 28.79 -11.01 -6.47
CA GLY A 54 28.66 -10.51 -7.84
C GLY A 54 29.73 -9.50 -8.22
N ILE A 55 30.89 -9.50 -7.55
CA ILE A 55 31.95 -8.51 -7.77
C ILE A 55 32.50 -8.63 -9.19
N SER A 56 32.46 -7.53 -9.95
CA SER A 56 33.03 -7.51 -11.29
C SER A 56 34.51 -7.18 -11.31
N ALA A 57 35.15 -7.38 -12.47
CA ALA A 57 36.52 -6.91 -12.70
C ALA A 57 36.63 -5.37 -12.58
N ALA A 58 35.57 -4.63 -12.92
CA ALA A 58 35.53 -3.18 -12.75
C ALA A 58 35.48 -2.78 -11.27
N ASP A 59 34.64 -3.47 -10.48
CA ASP A 59 34.53 -3.25 -9.03
C ASP A 59 35.86 -3.52 -8.32
N PHE A 60 36.50 -4.64 -8.64
CA PHE A 60 37.82 -4.98 -8.10
C PHE A 60 38.88 -3.96 -8.53
N GLY A 61 38.82 -3.47 -9.77
CA GLY A 61 39.71 -2.44 -10.28
C GLY A 61 39.57 -1.12 -9.52
N ASP A 62 38.34 -0.68 -9.25
CA ASP A 62 38.06 0.54 -8.48
C ASP A 62 38.54 0.41 -7.02
N LEU A 63 38.34 -0.75 -6.40
CA LEU A 63 38.91 -1.05 -5.07
C LEU A 63 40.44 -0.95 -5.07
N ALA A 64 41.10 -1.54 -6.06
CA ALA A 64 42.56 -1.51 -6.17
C ALA A 64 43.11 -0.09 -6.44
N GLU A 65 42.40 0.70 -7.25
CA GLU A 65 42.69 2.12 -7.47
C GLU A 65 42.61 2.90 -6.14
N ASP A 66 41.51 2.74 -5.41
CA ASP A 66 41.30 3.41 -4.12
C ASP A 66 42.33 3.01 -3.07
N TYR A 67 42.72 1.73 -3.06
CA TYR A 67 43.77 1.23 -2.19
C TYR A 67 45.13 1.86 -2.54
N SER A 68 45.47 1.97 -3.82
CA SER A 68 46.69 2.64 -4.28
C SER A 68 46.70 4.12 -3.87
N LEU A 69 45.59 4.84 -4.05
CA LEU A 69 45.46 6.23 -3.63
C LEU A 69 45.57 6.40 -2.11
N ALA A 70 45.08 5.42 -1.33
CA ALA A 70 45.27 5.41 0.11
C ALA A 70 46.76 5.26 0.49
N LEU A 71 47.50 4.38 -0.20
CA LEU A 71 48.94 4.23 0.00
C LEU A 71 49.72 5.50 -0.40
N ASP A 72 49.29 6.21 -1.44
CA ASP A 72 49.86 7.50 -1.84
C ASP A 72 49.73 8.56 -0.74
N ASP A 73 48.54 8.72 -0.17
CA ASP A 73 48.33 9.65 0.95
C ASP A 73 49.16 9.26 2.18
N HIS A 74 49.31 7.97 2.45
CA HIS A 74 50.12 7.49 3.56
C HIS A 74 51.61 7.78 3.36
N GLN A 75 52.14 7.56 2.15
CA GLN A 75 53.51 7.94 1.81
C GLN A 75 53.72 9.46 1.94
N ALA A 76 52.74 10.26 1.52
CA ALA A 76 52.83 11.72 1.59
C ALA A 76 52.76 12.28 3.02
N GLY A 77 52.17 11.53 3.96
CA GLY A 77 51.93 12.00 5.33
C GLY A 77 52.48 11.05 6.41
N PRO A 78 51.64 10.15 6.95
CA PRO A 78 51.92 9.39 8.17
C PRO A 78 53.02 8.33 8.04
N ALA A 79 53.32 7.84 6.83
CA ALA A 79 54.27 6.77 6.58
C ALA A 79 55.25 7.10 5.44
N PRO A 80 56.09 8.14 5.59
CA PRO A 80 56.99 8.60 4.53
C PRO A 80 58.12 7.60 4.19
N SER A 81 58.28 6.54 4.98
CA SER A 81 59.19 5.43 4.69
C SER A 81 58.62 4.42 3.69
N LEU A 82 57.31 4.48 3.39
CA LEU A 82 56.69 3.63 2.37
C LEU A 82 57.28 3.97 1.01
N THR A 83 57.99 3.02 0.40
CA THR A 83 58.61 3.23 -0.92
C THR A 83 57.65 2.86 -2.04
N ASP A 84 57.90 3.36 -3.25
CA ASP A 84 57.12 2.97 -4.43
C ASP A 84 57.24 1.47 -4.73
N GLN A 85 58.37 0.85 -4.35
CA GLN A 85 58.54 -0.60 -4.44
C GLN A 85 57.59 -1.34 -3.48
N ASP A 86 57.50 -0.90 -2.23
CA ASP A 86 56.58 -1.50 -1.26
C ASP A 86 55.12 -1.41 -1.74
N LYS A 87 54.75 -0.28 -2.34
CA LYS A 87 53.41 -0.12 -2.94
C LYS A 87 53.17 -1.09 -4.08
N MET A 88 54.12 -1.22 -5.02
CA MET A 88 54.01 -2.17 -6.12
C MET A 88 53.89 -3.61 -5.62
N ASP A 89 54.62 -3.96 -4.56
CA ASP A 89 54.57 -5.31 -3.98
C ASP A 89 53.20 -5.57 -3.33
N ILE A 90 52.67 -4.62 -2.55
CA ILE A 90 51.35 -4.71 -1.91
C ILE A 90 50.22 -4.78 -2.95
N ILE A 91 50.26 -3.92 -3.97
CA ILE A 91 49.27 -3.94 -5.06
C ILE A 91 49.39 -5.22 -5.89
N GLY A 92 50.61 -5.75 -6.08
CA GLY A 92 50.83 -7.03 -6.75
C GLY A 92 50.22 -8.22 -5.99
N ILE A 93 50.27 -8.20 -4.66
CA ILE A 93 49.58 -9.15 -3.79
C ILE A 93 48.07 -9.02 -3.96
N LEU A 94 47.51 -7.81 -3.87
CA LEU A 94 46.07 -7.59 -4.06
C LEU A 94 45.63 -8.14 -5.43
N ALA A 95 46.33 -7.79 -6.51
CA ALA A 95 46.04 -8.27 -7.86
C ALA A 95 46.07 -9.81 -7.98
N SER A 96 46.92 -10.50 -7.21
CA SER A 96 46.98 -11.97 -7.20
C SER A 96 45.73 -12.63 -6.60
N MET A 97 44.93 -11.88 -5.83
CA MET A 97 43.68 -12.35 -5.22
C MET A 97 42.47 -12.22 -6.16
N ALA A 98 42.60 -11.48 -7.27
CA ALA A 98 41.50 -11.27 -8.22
C ALA A 98 40.80 -12.56 -8.68
N PRO A 99 41.50 -13.69 -8.96
CA PRO A 99 40.84 -14.93 -9.38
C PRO A 99 39.89 -15.55 -8.34
N ASP A 100 40.06 -15.18 -7.06
CA ASP A 100 39.21 -15.66 -5.96
C ASP A 100 38.09 -14.66 -5.61
N ILE A 101 38.13 -13.43 -6.13
CA ILE A 101 37.19 -12.34 -5.78
C ILE A 101 36.27 -11.97 -6.93
N VAL A 102 36.80 -11.93 -8.17
CA VAL A 102 36.04 -11.50 -9.34
C VAL A 102 35.13 -12.62 -9.82
N GLU A 103 33.83 -12.38 -9.75
CA GLU A 103 32.78 -13.29 -10.20
C GLU A 103 32.24 -12.92 -11.59
N ASP A 104 32.35 -11.64 -11.97
CA ASP A 104 31.95 -11.13 -13.27
C ASP A 104 33.11 -10.38 -13.98
N PRO A 105 33.84 -11.05 -14.89
CA PRO A 105 34.93 -10.42 -15.63
C PRO A 105 34.52 -9.23 -16.52
N ASN A 106 33.24 -9.12 -16.91
CA ASN A 106 32.78 -8.19 -17.94
C ASN A 106 31.91 -7.05 -17.40
N ASN A 107 31.47 -7.10 -16.14
CA ASN A 107 30.56 -6.12 -15.55
C ASN A 107 29.25 -6.04 -16.36
N ASP A 108 28.64 -7.19 -16.62
CA ASP A 108 27.42 -7.33 -17.43
C ASP A 108 26.41 -8.37 -16.92
N VAL A 109 26.67 -9.03 -15.78
CA VAL A 109 25.78 -10.07 -15.24
C VAL A 109 24.49 -9.48 -14.65
N SER A 110 24.61 -8.46 -13.80
CA SER A 110 23.46 -7.80 -13.17
C SER A 110 23.00 -6.57 -13.96
N VAL A 111 21.72 -6.21 -13.81
CA VAL A 111 21.20 -4.93 -14.33
C VAL A 111 21.93 -3.73 -13.71
N TYR A 112 22.30 -3.82 -12.42
CA TYR A 112 23.13 -2.83 -11.74
C TYR A 112 24.43 -2.55 -12.51
N GLN A 113 25.15 -3.59 -12.92
CA GLN A 113 26.39 -3.47 -13.67
C GLN A 113 26.17 -2.93 -15.09
N ARG A 114 25.17 -3.46 -15.82
CA ARG A 114 24.87 -3.06 -17.20
C ARG A 114 24.41 -1.61 -17.34
N VAL A 115 23.67 -1.09 -16.35
CA VAL A 115 23.24 0.33 -16.31
C VAL A 115 24.40 1.27 -16.00
N GLY A 116 25.51 0.76 -15.45
CA GLY A 116 26.69 1.57 -15.11
C GLY A 116 26.89 1.80 -13.62
N ARG A 117 26.32 0.93 -12.77
CA ARG A 117 26.44 0.91 -11.31
C ARG A 117 25.86 2.19 -10.68
N LYS A 118 26.09 2.38 -9.39
CA LYS A 118 25.53 3.48 -8.60
C LYS A 118 25.71 4.88 -9.22
N PRO A 119 26.85 5.27 -9.82
CA PRO A 119 27.00 6.62 -10.39
C PRO A 119 26.05 6.89 -11.56
N ALA A 120 25.85 5.90 -12.45
CA ALA A 120 24.92 6.04 -13.56
C ALA A 120 23.47 6.05 -13.06
N ILE A 121 23.12 5.17 -12.12
CA ILE A 121 21.79 5.15 -11.49
C ILE A 121 21.49 6.49 -10.81
N GLN A 122 22.44 7.05 -10.06
CA GLN A 122 22.25 8.35 -9.41
C GLN A 122 22.06 9.47 -10.43
N THR A 123 22.72 9.41 -11.59
CA THR A 123 22.54 10.36 -12.69
C THR A 123 21.15 10.23 -13.31
N VAL A 124 20.63 9.01 -13.47
CA VAL A 124 19.26 8.80 -13.95
C VAL A 124 18.25 9.36 -12.96
N VAL A 125 18.44 9.12 -11.65
CA VAL A 125 17.54 9.65 -10.62
C VAL A 125 17.58 11.18 -10.62
N GLY A 126 18.77 11.75 -10.52
CA GLY A 126 19.04 13.20 -10.55
C GLY A 126 18.24 14.01 -9.51
N ALA A 127 18.08 15.29 -9.80
CA ALA A 127 17.39 16.26 -8.94
C ALA A 127 16.56 17.24 -9.79
N PRO A 128 15.63 18.00 -9.19
CA PRO A 128 14.88 19.01 -9.94
C PRO A 128 15.81 20.02 -10.61
N GLY A 129 15.58 20.30 -11.90
CA GLY A 129 16.41 21.17 -12.73
C GLY A 129 17.61 20.48 -13.38
N GLU A 130 17.85 19.19 -13.10
CA GLU A 130 18.79 18.36 -13.83
C GLU A 130 18.08 17.72 -15.02
N ALA A 131 18.12 18.44 -16.15
CA ALA A 131 17.45 18.04 -17.38
C ALA A 131 17.68 16.56 -17.71
N ASP A 132 16.60 15.90 -18.11
CA ASP A 132 16.55 14.48 -18.52
C ASP A 132 16.69 13.46 -17.37
N SER A 133 16.79 13.91 -16.11
CA SER A 133 16.69 13.02 -14.95
C SER A 133 15.24 12.66 -14.62
N PHE A 134 15.05 11.56 -13.88
CA PHE A 134 13.74 11.12 -13.42
C PHE A 134 13.07 12.17 -12.55
N VAL A 135 13.78 12.69 -11.55
CA VAL A 135 13.20 13.69 -10.63
C VAL A 135 12.88 15.00 -11.35
N ASP A 136 13.68 15.41 -12.35
CA ASP A 136 13.33 16.57 -13.19
C ASP A 136 12.12 16.28 -14.10
N THR A 137 11.99 15.06 -14.62
CA THR A 137 10.83 14.65 -15.43
C THR A 137 9.55 14.76 -14.60
N VAL A 138 9.55 14.14 -13.41
CA VAL A 138 8.44 14.20 -12.44
C VAL A 138 8.14 15.63 -12.02
N ALA A 139 9.14 16.47 -11.77
CA ALA A 139 8.92 17.86 -11.38
C ALA A 139 8.23 18.68 -12.48
N ASN A 140 8.38 18.29 -13.75
CA ASN A 140 7.78 18.95 -14.90
C ASN A 140 6.45 18.30 -15.34
N ASP A 141 6.09 17.14 -14.80
CA ASP A 141 4.82 16.48 -15.09
C ASP A 141 3.71 17.03 -14.18
N VAL A 142 2.70 17.63 -14.81
CA VAL A 142 1.56 18.23 -14.10
C VAL A 142 0.59 17.20 -13.52
N GLU A 143 0.69 15.93 -13.94
CA GLU A 143 -0.13 14.85 -13.39
C GLU A 143 0.38 14.43 -12.00
N VAL A 144 1.70 14.40 -11.79
CA VAL A 144 2.30 13.86 -10.54
C VAL A 144 3.06 14.89 -9.69
N ASN A 145 3.43 16.07 -10.21
CA ASN A 145 4.30 16.99 -9.47
C ASN A 145 3.67 17.55 -8.19
N GLY A 146 2.33 17.55 -8.07
CA GLY A 146 1.59 18.01 -6.89
C GLY A 146 2.00 17.27 -5.61
N PHE A 147 2.34 15.99 -5.70
CA PHE A 147 2.76 15.15 -4.57
C PHE A 147 4.16 15.50 -4.01
N PHE A 148 4.99 16.22 -4.77
CA PHE A 148 6.41 16.43 -4.45
C PHE A 148 6.73 17.83 -3.89
N GLY A 149 5.72 18.69 -3.68
CA GLY A 149 5.92 20.08 -3.23
C GLY A 149 6.65 20.22 -1.87
N GLY A 150 6.57 19.21 -1.01
CA GLY A 150 7.23 19.16 0.30
C GLY A 150 8.45 18.23 0.38
N ALA A 151 8.90 17.64 -0.73
CA ALA A 151 9.90 16.59 -0.73
C ALA A 151 11.30 17.09 -0.31
N ASP A 152 12.00 16.29 0.50
CA ASP A 152 13.45 16.43 0.69
C ASP A 152 14.15 15.73 -0.47
N PHE A 153 14.50 16.49 -1.51
CA PHE A 153 15.11 15.95 -2.73
C PHE A 153 16.49 15.32 -2.51
N VAL A 154 17.23 15.70 -1.47
CA VAL A 154 18.51 15.07 -1.14
C VAL A 154 18.27 13.66 -0.64
N ARG A 155 17.36 13.52 0.33
CA ARG A 155 16.95 12.21 0.84
C ARG A 155 16.27 11.36 -0.23
N LEU A 156 15.39 11.96 -1.03
CA LEU A 156 14.68 11.28 -2.10
C LEU A 156 15.66 10.71 -3.14
N ASN A 157 16.64 11.51 -3.59
CA ASN A 157 17.67 11.04 -4.52
C ASN A 157 18.44 9.85 -3.94
N THR A 158 18.88 9.94 -2.68
CA THR A 158 19.57 8.84 -2.00
C THR A 158 18.71 7.59 -1.95
N CYS A 159 17.46 7.69 -1.50
CA CYS A 159 16.58 6.55 -1.36
C CYS A 159 16.22 5.90 -2.70
N LEU A 160 15.89 6.68 -3.74
CA LEU A 160 15.64 6.15 -5.08
C LEU A 160 16.89 5.51 -5.68
N THR A 161 18.07 6.14 -5.53
CA THR A 161 19.34 5.57 -6.00
C THR A 161 19.61 4.22 -5.33
N ARG A 162 19.38 4.12 -4.02
CA ARG A 162 19.56 2.85 -3.29
C ARG A 162 18.52 1.81 -3.65
N GLN A 163 17.28 2.21 -3.86
CA GLN A 163 16.21 1.30 -4.29
C GLN A 163 16.56 0.67 -5.63
N LEU A 164 16.91 1.48 -6.63
CA LEU A 164 17.31 0.99 -7.95
C LEU A 164 18.62 0.18 -7.88
N SER A 165 19.60 0.66 -7.09
CA SER A 165 20.88 -0.06 -6.92
C SER A 165 20.75 -1.37 -6.14
N SER A 166 19.63 -1.61 -5.45
CA SER A 166 19.35 -2.88 -4.78
C SER A 166 18.78 -3.94 -5.70
N ILE A 167 18.34 -3.55 -6.90
CA ILE A 167 17.89 -4.47 -7.93
C ILE A 167 19.14 -5.10 -8.57
N GLU A 168 19.43 -6.33 -8.12
CA GLU A 168 20.61 -7.12 -8.50
C GLU A 168 21.97 -6.46 -8.19
N GLY A 169 22.00 -5.40 -7.39
CA GLY A 169 23.22 -4.72 -6.99
C GLY A 169 23.53 -4.86 -5.50
N PRO A 170 24.69 -4.33 -5.07
CA PRO A 170 25.20 -4.53 -3.70
C PRO A 170 24.64 -3.53 -2.67
N ALA A 171 23.98 -2.46 -3.10
CA ALA A 171 23.33 -1.53 -2.18
C ALA A 171 22.07 -2.18 -1.62
N LEU A 172 21.88 -2.14 -0.30
CA LEU A 172 20.69 -2.70 0.34
C LEU A 172 19.74 -1.56 0.75
N TYR A 173 18.58 -1.46 0.10
CA TYR A 173 17.54 -0.49 0.47
C TYR A 173 16.97 -0.80 1.87
N GLY A 174 16.90 0.20 2.74
CA GLY A 174 16.46 0.03 4.13
C GLY A 174 17.58 -0.46 5.07
N ALA A 175 18.81 -0.53 4.58
CA ALA A 175 20.02 -0.88 5.33
C ALA A 175 21.05 0.27 5.33
N GLU A 176 20.58 1.51 5.18
CA GLU A 176 21.45 2.70 5.15
C GLU A 176 22.24 2.88 6.45
N VAL A 177 23.42 3.50 6.31
CA VAL A 177 24.30 3.92 7.42
C VAL A 177 24.52 5.42 7.35
N ASP A 178 25.25 5.97 8.32
CA ASP A 178 25.59 7.39 8.33
C ASP A 178 26.44 7.77 7.11
N SER A 179 26.05 8.86 6.45
CA SER A 179 26.78 9.44 5.32
C SER A 179 28.25 9.73 5.71
N PRO A 180 29.24 9.28 4.90
CA PRO A 180 30.65 9.58 5.15
C PRO A 180 31.02 11.03 4.78
N GLY A 181 30.12 11.78 4.12
CA GLY A 181 30.33 13.17 3.76
C GLY A 181 29.48 13.63 2.57
N PRO A 182 29.63 14.92 2.19
CA PRO A 182 28.87 15.52 1.10
C PRO A 182 29.01 14.76 -0.22
N GLY A 183 27.89 14.58 -0.92
CA GLY A 183 27.77 13.86 -2.18
C GLY A 183 27.63 12.34 -2.02
N VAL A 184 27.57 11.80 -0.80
CA VAL A 184 27.48 10.35 -0.58
C VAL A 184 26.38 10.02 0.40
N ASP A 185 25.30 9.40 -0.10
CA ASP A 185 24.15 8.93 0.68
C ASP A 185 23.68 9.96 1.72
N GLU A 186 23.55 11.22 1.31
CA GLU A 186 23.08 12.29 2.20
C GLU A 186 21.57 12.14 2.48
N GLY A 187 21.11 12.67 3.62
CA GLY A 187 19.69 12.63 4.01
C GLY A 187 19.23 11.30 4.62
N VAL A 188 20.12 10.30 4.73
CA VAL A 188 19.89 9.04 5.45
C VAL A 188 20.91 8.86 6.58
N ALA A 189 20.56 8.04 7.56
CA ALA A 189 21.40 7.70 8.70
C ALA A 189 21.01 6.31 9.24
N ILE A 190 21.84 5.74 10.12
CA ILE A 190 21.57 4.41 10.72
C ILE A 190 20.24 4.38 11.50
N ASP A 191 19.84 5.51 12.09
CA ASP A 191 18.59 5.72 12.83
C ASP A 191 17.50 6.41 12.00
N ASN A 192 17.78 6.74 10.74
CA ASN A 192 16.86 7.38 9.80
C ASN A 192 17.05 6.84 8.37
N LYS A 193 16.84 5.53 8.24
CA LYS A 193 16.95 4.78 6.98
C LYS A 193 15.82 5.08 6.02
N CYS A 194 15.95 4.68 4.76
CA CYS A 194 14.85 4.78 3.81
C CYS A 194 13.67 3.91 4.29
N LEU A 195 12.45 4.44 4.16
CA LEU A 195 11.23 3.78 4.63
C LEU A 195 10.77 2.73 3.61
N ASP A 196 10.00 1.73 4.04
CA ASP A 196 9.36 0.81 3.11
C ASP A 196 8.28 1.53 2.27
N MET A 197 7.92 0.91 1.14
CA MET A 197 7.01 1.53 0.16
C MET A 197 5.63 1.84 0.72
N LEU A 198 5.07 0.98 1.57
CA LEU A 198 3.77 1.25 2.17
C LEU A 198 3.86 2.45 3.11
N THR A 199 4.81 2.41 4.05
CA THR A 199 4.96 3.46 5.07
C THR A 199 5.28 4.82 4.48
N VAL A 200 6.08 4.89 3.41
CA VAL A 200 6.48 6.17 2.82
C VAL A 200 5.36 6.82 2.02
N HIS A 201 4.46 6.05 1.41
CA HIS A 201 3.37 6.57 0.58
C HIS A 201 2.05 6.76 1.33
N GLN A 202 1.87 6.10 2.48
CA GLN A 202 0.64 6.19 3.26
C GLN A 202 0.26 7.64 3.59
N GLY A 203 -0.94 8.04 3.14
CA GLY A 203 -1.53 9.35 3.44
C GLY A 203 -0.86 10.52 2.72
N ILE A 204 -0.03 10.26 1.70
CA ILE A 204 0.43 11.29 0.78
C ILE A 204 -0.76 11.81 -0.01
N VAL A 205 -0.87 13.14 -0.08
CA VAL A 205 -1.84 13.84 -0.92
C VAL A 205 -1.12 14.86 -1.81
N ASP A 206 -1.72 15.18 -2.95
CA ASP A 206 -1.28 16.25 -3.84
C ASP A 206 -1.61 17.66 -3.28
N ASP A 207 -1.40 18.70 -4.08
CA ASP A 207 -1.71 20.10 -3.71
C ASP A 207 -3.22 20.41 -3.70
N MET A 208 -4.06 19.45 -4.05
CA MET A 208 -5.52 19.48 -4.06
C MET A 208 -6.15 18.55 -3.01
N ASP A 209 -5.35 17.98 -2.10
CA ASP A 209 -5.76 17.01 -1.08
C ASP A 209 -6.27 15.65 -1.65
N SER A 210 -5.84 15.27 -2.86
CA SER A 210 -6.16 13.98 -3.50
C SER A 210 -5.11 12.93 -3.15
N LEU A 211 -5.55 11.71 -2.84
CA LEU A 211 -4.68 10.55 -2.61
C LEU A 211 -4.07 10.04 -3.94
N ILE A 212 -3.00 9.24 -3.83
CA ILE A 212 -2.33 8.63 -5.00
C ILE A 212 -3.27 7.61 -5.67
N THR A 213 -3.60 7.84 -6.93
CA THR A 213 -4.43 6.96 -7.77
C THR A 213 -3.60 6.01 -8.62
N ILE A 214 -4.26 5.05 -9.28
CA ILE A 214 -3.63 4.20 -10.30
C ILE A 214 -3.11 4.99 -11.50
N ASP A 215 -3.79 6.09 -11.87
CA ASP A 215 -3.38 6.93 -13.00
C ASP A 215 -2.09 7.68 -12.66
N ASP A 216 -1.96 8.20 -11.42
CA ASP A 216 -0.73 8.83 -10.94
C ASP A 216 0.45 7.86 -10.90
N PHE A 217 0.20 6.63 -10.42
CA PHE A 217 1.22 5.58 -10.43
C PHE A 217 1.67 5.25 -11.87
N ASN A 218 0.74 5.14 -12.81
CA ASN A 218 1.05 4.87 -14.21
C ASN A 218 1.83 6.03 -14.87
N ALA A 219 1.47 7.28 -14.56
CA ALA A 219 2.20 8.47 -15.00
C ALA A 219 3.64 8.47 -14.48
N LEU A 220 3.84 8.18 -13.19
CA LEU A 220 5.17 8.05 -12.59
C LEU A 220 6.02 6.94 -13.25
N VAL A 221 5.40 5.80 -13.59
CA VAL A 221 6.08 4.72 -14.33
C VAL A 221 6.48 5.19 -15.74
N VAL A 222 5.63 5.97 -16.42
CA VAL A 222 5.97 6.55 -17.73
C VAL A 222 7.16 7.51 -17.62
N ASP A 223 7.20 8.35 -16.59
CA ASP A 223 8.33 9.24 -16.33
C ASP A 223 9.63 8.49 -16.06
N PHE A 224 9.55 7.43 -15.25
CA PHE A 224 10.71 6.58 -14.98
C PHE A 224 11.26 5.91 -16.24
N VAL A 225 10.38 5.32 -17.06
CA VAL A 225 10.76 4.71 -18.34
C VAL A 225 11.35 5.76 -19.29
N THR A 226 10.82 6.97 -19.29
CA THR A 226 11.31 8.09 -20.11
C THR A 226 12.72 8.50 -19.70
N ALA A 227 12.97 8.69 -18.41
CA ALA A 227 14.30 9.03 -17.89
C ALA A 227 15.34 7.95 -18.18
N MET A 228 15.00 6.67 -17.93
CA MET A 228 15.88 5.54 -18.23
C MET A 228 16.20 5.42 -19.73
N THR A 229 15.19 5.63 -20.59
CA THR A 229 15.37 5.63 -22.05
C THR A 229 16.29 6.77 -22.49
N THR A 230 16.10 7.97 -21.95
CA THR A 230 16.91 9.15 -22.28
C THR A 230 18.36 8.98 -21.81
N ALA A 231 18.57 8.33 -20.67
CA ALA A 231 19.90 7.94 -20.18
C ALA A 231 20.57 6.82 -21.02
N GLY A 232 19.86 6.26 -22.00
CA GLY A 232 20.39 5.24 -22.90
C GLY A 232 20.38 3.83 -22.32
N VAL A 233 19.59 3.57 -21.28
CA VAL A 233 19.45 2.23 -20.72
C VAL A 233 18.74 1.32 -21.73
N PRO A 234 19.25 0.10 -22.02
CA PRO A 234 18.63 -0.82 -22.96
C PRO A 234 17.19 -1.20 -22.55
N PRO A 235 16.24 -1.37 -23.49
CA PRO A 235 14.86 -1.74 -23.15
C PRO A 235 14.72 -3.03 -22.33
N ALA A 236 15.61 -4.00 -22.53
CA ALA A 236 15.63 -5.24 -21.75
C ALA A 236 15.98 -4.98 -20.27
N ASP A 237 16.83 -4.00 -20.00
CA ASP A 237 17.22 -3.61 -18.64
C ASP A 237 16.13 -2.75 -17.99
N ILE A 238 15.49 -1.86 -18.75
CA ILE A 238 14.30 -1.11 -18.28
C ILE A 238 13.19 -2.07 -17.84
N GLN A 239 12.97 -3.17 -18.59
CA GLN A 239 11.94 -4.15 -18.25
C GLN A 239 12.20 -4.81 -16.89
N ILE A 240 13.46 -5.06 -16.51
CA ILE A 240 13.81 -5.63 -15.19
C ILE A 240 13.33 -4.70 -14.07
N TYR A 241 13.51 -3.39 -14.22
CA TYR A 241 12.98 -2.41 -13.25
C TYR A 241 11.45 -2.35 -13.29
N ALA A 242 10.84 -2.33 -14.48
CA ALA A 242 9.38 -2.28 -14.63
C ALA A 242 8.66 -3.50 -14.03
N ASP A 243 9.26 -4.70 -14.16
CA ASP A 243 8.73 -5.94 -13.60
C ASP A 243 8.70 -5.92 -12.06
N VAL A 244 9.61 -5.16 -11.42
CA VAL A 244 9.64 -4.95 -9.97
C VAL A 244 8.62 -3.90 -9.54
N LEU A 245 8.37 -2.87 -10.36
CA LEU A 245 7.42 -1.80 -10.04
C LEU A 245 5.95 -2.28 -10.02
N GLY A 246 5.56 -3.21 -10.90
CA GLY A 246 4.17 -3.69 -10.98
C GLY A 246 3.59 -4.15 -9.63
N PRO A 247 4.24 -5.09 -8.92
CA PRO A 247 3.82 -5.51 -7.57
C PRO A 247 3.86 -4.41 -6.51
N MET A 248 4.56 -3.30 -6.73
CA MET A 248 4.61 -2.18 -5.78
C MET A 248 3.36 -1.29 -5.87
N CYS A 249 2.53 -1.43 -6.91
CA CYS A 249 1.31 -0.64 -7.08
C CYS A 249 0.44 -0.65 -5.81
N GLU A 250 0.18 -1.82 -5.23
CA GLU A 250 -0.66 -1.96 -4.03
C GLU A 250 -0.05 -1.35 -2.76
N LEU A 251 1.25 -1.05 -2.78
CA LEU A 251 1.97 -0.41 -1.67
C LEU A 251 2.02 1.12 -1.83
N ILE A 252 1.65 1.65 -3.00
CA ILE A 252 1.81 3.06 -3.36
C ILE A 252 0.46 3.73 -3.60
N VAL A 253 -0.45 3.06 -4.31
CA VAL A 253 -1.80 3.55 -4.59
C VAL A 253 -2.62 3.52 -3.30
N ASN A 254 -3.14 4.68 -2.89
CA ASN A 254 -3.99 4.82 -1.70
C ASN A 254 -5.45 5.11 -2.05
N ASP A 255 -5.71 5.64 -3.24
CA ASP A 255 -7.06 5.78 -3.78
C ASP A 255 -7.43 4.54 -4.61
N HIS A 256 -8.44 3.79 -4.17
CA HIS A 256 -8.92 2.58 -4.84
C HIS A 256 -7.80 1.56 -5.18
N PRO A 257 -7.04 1.04 -4.18
CA PRO A 257 -5.91 0.13 -4.42
C PRO A 257 -6.28 -1.20 -5.11
N ASN A 258 -7.58 -1.53 -5.17
CA ASN A 258 -8.09 -2.67 -5.94
C ASN A 258 -7.95 -2.48 -7.46
N ASP A 259 -7.72 -1.25 -7.96
CA ASP A 259 -7.45 -1.00 -9.38
C ASP A 259 -6.06 -1.45 -9.82
N CYS A 260 -5.17 -1.76 -8.86
CA CYS A 260 -3.86 -2.32 -9.16
C CYS A 260 -3.96 -3.70 -9.84
N PRO A 261 -3.05 -4.00 -10.79
CA PRO A 261 -3.03 -5.30 -11.47
C PRO A 261 -2.96 -6.48 -10.48
N GLY A 262 -3.95 -7.38 -10.56
CA GLY A 262 -4.03 -8.56 -9.69
C GLY A 262 -4.87 -8.37 -8.42
N ASN A 263 -5.38 -7.16 -8.16
CA ASN A 263 -6.27 -6.85 -7.03
C ASN A 263 -7.71 -6.51 -7.44
N ASN A 264 -7.99 -6.46 -8.75
CA ASN A 264 -9.27 -6.06 -9.33
C ASN A 264 -10.35 -7.16 -9.31
N GLU A 265 -10.18 -8.18 -8.46
CA GLU A 265 -11.19 -9.21 -8.28
C GLU A 265 -12.32 -8.66 -7.42
N LEU A 266 -13.53 -8.74 -7.96
CA LEU A 266 -14.76 -8.21 -7.37
C LEU A 266 -15.79 -9.33 -7.40
N GLU A 267 -16.42 -9.56 -6.25
CA GLU A 267 -17.48 -10.54 -6.12
C GLU A 267 -18.73 -9.88 -5.53
N VAL A 268 -19.86 -10.04 -6.22
CA VAL A 268 -21.17 -9.71 -5.66
C VAL A 268 -21.77 -10.99 -5.13
N GLN A 269 -21.92 -11.09 -3.80
CA GLN A 269 -22.60 -12.20 -3.16
C GLN A 269 -23.98 -11.77 -2.68
N GLU A 270 -25.01 -12.31 -3.33
CA GLU A 270 -26.40 -12.15 -2.93
C GLU A 270 -26.88 -13.38 -2.15
N ASN A 271 -27.26 -13.17 -0.89
CA ASN A 271 -27.87 -14.20 -0.05
C ASN A 271 -29.36 -13.90 0.16
N LEU A 272 -30.22 -14.81 -0.31
CA LEU A 272 -31.67 -14.72 -0.16
C LEU A 272 -32.20 -15.66 0.93
N ALA A 273 -32.88 -15.10 1.92
CA ALA A 273 -33.69 -15.84 2.86
C ALA A 273 -35.16 -15.83 2.41
N VAL A 274 -35.75 -17.02 2.25
CA VAL A 274 -37.16 -17.19 1.87
C VAL A 274 -37.94 -17.86 2.98
N GLY A 275 -39.01 -17.18 3.38
CA GLY A 275 -39.89 -17.53 4.48
C GLY A 275 -39.27 -17.29 5.85
N ILE A 276 -40.06 -16.71 6.77
CA ILE A 276 -40.33 -17.18 8.14
C ILE A 276 -40.81 -15.96 8.98
N ALA A 277 -40.41 -15.80 10.23
CA ALA A 277 -41.19 -15.44 11.42
C ALA A 277 -42.14 -14.22 11.38
N PRO A 278 -43.19 -14.25 12.22
CA PRO A 278 -43.93 -13.04 12.55
C PRO A 278 -42.98 -11.97 13.11
N ILE A 279 -43.22 -10.73 12.73
CA ILE A 279 -42.60 -9.58 13.37
C ILE A 279 -43.29 -9.43 14.75
N PRO A 280 -42.56 -9.47 15.87
CA PRO A 280 -43.15 -9.36 17.19
C PRO A 280 -43.94 -8.07 17.36
N ASP A 281 -45.21 -8.18 17.76
CA ASP A 281 -46.03 -7.07 18.25
C ASP A 281 -45.70 -6.82 19.73
N ALA A 282 -44.50 -6.30 19.96
CA ALA A 282 -43.98 -5.95 21.28
C ALA A 282 -43.50 -4.50 21.25
N PRO A 283 -43.59 -3.76 22.37
CA PRO A 283 -43.06 -2.40 22.41
C PRO A 283 -41.55 -2.47 22.17
N TYR A 284 -41.14 -2.09 20.96
CA TYR A 284 -39.75 -1.88 20.62
C TYR A 284 -39.21 -0.70 21.43
N THR A 285 -38.06 -0.85 22.07
CA THR A 285 -37.50 0.16 22.99
C THR A 285 -36.18 0.77 22.50
N GLY A 286 -35.84 0.56 21.23
CA GLY A 286 -34.59 1.01 20.61
C GLY A 286 -33.53 -0.07 20.44
N SER A 287 -33.78 -1.27 20.99
CA SER A 287 -32.81 -2.38 20.97
C SER A 287 -33.04 -3.33 19.80
N ILE A 288 -31.97 -3.62 19.04
CA ILE A 288 -32.01 -4.57 17.93
C ILE A 288 -32.30 -6.02 18.38
N ASP A 289 -31.98 -6.36 19.62
CA ASP A 289 -32.24 -7.69 20.19
C ASP A 289 -33.73 -7.98 20.41
N GLU A 290 -34.57 -6.94 20.37
CA GLU A 290 -36.02 -7.05 20.47
C GLU A 290 -36.69 -7.25 19.09
N MET A 291 -35.93 -7.10 18.01
CA MET A 291 -36.40 -7.16 16.62
C MET A 291 -36.43 -8.59 16.09
N ALA A 292 -37.25 -8.84 15.06
CA ALA A 292 -37.16 -10.07 14.29
C ALA A 292 -36.01 -9.97 13.28
N CYS A 293 -35.00 -10.83 13.43
CA CYS A 293 -33.81 -10.80 12.59
C CYS A 293 -33.69 -12.02 11.67
N VAL A 294 -33.15 -11.78 10.48
CA VAL A 294 -32.67 -12.78 9.54
C VAL A 294 -31.15 -12.69 9.50
N GLU A 295 -30.48 -13.83 9.66
CA GLU A 295 -29.02 -13.93 9.71
C GLU A 295 -28.47 -14.42 8.37
N PHE A 296 -27.35 -13.82 7.94
CA PHE A 296 -26.63 -14.17 6.73
C PHE A 296 -25.16 -14.39 7.05
N ASP A 297 -24.64 -15.59 6.75
CA ASP A 297 -23.24 -15.93 6.98
C ASP A 297 -22.42 -15.72 5.71
N PHE A 298 -21.32 -14.97 5.82
CA PHE A 298 -20.34 -14.79 4.77
C PHE A 298 -19.03 -15.46 5.17
N ALA A 299 -18.53 -16.34 4.31
CA ALA A 299 -17.27 -17.04 4.50
C ALA A 299 -16.10 -16.25 3.92
N ASP A 300 -14.91 -16.45 4.48
CA ASP A 300 -13.65 -15.95 3.95
C ASP A 300 -13.37 -16.55 2.57
N THR A 301 -13.25 -15.67 1.56
CA THR A 301 -12.88 -16.03 0.18
C THR A 301 -11.57 -15.38 -0.26
N GLY A 302 -10.93 -14.60 0.61
CA GLY A 302 -9.83 -13.71 0.25
C GLY A 302 -10.28 -12.34 -0.29
N LEU A 303 -11.58 -12.12 -0.48
CA LEU A 303 -12.21 -10.84 -0.79
C LEU A 303 -13.04 -10.42 0.42
N ASN A 304 -12.40 -9.80 1.39
CA ASN A 304 -12.98 -9.67 2.73
C ASN A 304 -13.39 -8.25 3.08
N PHE A 305 -13.24 -7.28 2.17
CA PHE A 305 -13.64 -5.90 2.41
C PHE A 305 -14.93 -5.57 1.67
N VAL A 306 -15.86 -4.91 2.36
CA VAL A 306 -17.10 -4.40 1.78
C VAL A 306 -16.76 -3.28 0.79
N ASN A 307 -17.32 -3.37 -0.42
CA ASN A 307 -17.29 -2.31 -1.42
C ASN A 307 -18.67 -1.65 -1.59
N ASP A 308 -19.75 -2.43 -1.48
CA ASP A 308 -21.13 -1.95 -1.56
C ASP A 308 -22.08 -2.90 -0.84
N VAL A 309 -23.23 -2.40 -0.36
CA VAL A 309 -24.24 -3.18 0.36
C VAL A 309 -25.65 -2.76 -0.06
N ASP A 310 -26.45 -3.72 -0.51
CA ASP A 310 -27.89 -3.54 -0.77
C ASP A 310 -28.73 -4.48 0.09
N VAL A 311 -29.88 -3.98 0.56
CA VAL A 311 -30.86 -4.78 1.32
C VAL A 311 -32.22 -4.72 0.63
N GLU A 312 -32.71 -5.87 0.15
CA GLU A 312 -34.07 -6.00 -0.40
C GLU A 312 -34.97 -6.75 0.58
N ILE A 313 -36.14 -6.21 0.87
CA ILE A 313 -37.09 -6.81 1.83
C ILE A 313 -38.50 -6.88 1.23
N GLY A 314 -39.03 -8.10 1.19
CA GLY A 314 -40.44 -8.38 0.95
C GLY A 314 -41.13 -8.73 2.25
N LEU A 315 -42.01 -7.85 2.75
CA LEU A 315 -42.76 -8.07 3.99
C LEU A 315 -44.23 -7.72 3.81
N ASN A 316 -45.09 -8.33 4.63
CA ASN A 316 -46.47 -7.93 4.80
C ASN A 316 -46.62 -7.20 6.12
N ASN A 317 -47.01 -5.93 6.08
CA ASN A 317 -47.31 -5.14 7.28
C ASN A 317 -48.34 -4.07 6.93
N SER A 318 -49.24 -3.81 7.87
CA SER A 318 -50.16 -2.69 7.78
C SER A 318 -49.55 -1.51 8.51
N TRP A 319 -49.46 -0.36 7.83
CA TRP A 319 -48.94 0.92 8.35
C TRP A 319 -47.43 0.94 8.47
N VAL A 320 -46.80 1.25 7.34
CA VAL A 320 -45.34 1.39 7.22
C VAL A 320 -44.75 2.40 8.22
N GLY A 321 -45.53 3.38 8.67
CA GLY A 321 -45.13 4.36 9.69
C GLY A 321 -44.88 3.79 11.09
N ASP A 322 -45.18 2.51 11.32
CA ASP A 322 -44.91 1.83 12.59
C ASP A 322 -43.62 0.96 12.51
N LEU A 323 -42.99 0.83 11.34
CA LEU A 323 -41.83 -0.05 11.14
C LEU A 323 -40.48 0.61 11.45
N ILE A 324 -39.57 -0.22 11.98
CA ILE A 324 -38.14 0.09 12.13
C ILE A 324 -37.35 -1.06 11.47
N ILE A 325 -36.38 -0.71 10.63
CA ILE A 325 -35.52 -1.67 9.92
C ILE A 325 -34.06 -1.32 10.16
N LYS A 326 -33.27 -2.30 10.60
CA LYS A 326 -31.84 -2.13 10.90
C LYS A 326 -31.02 -3.27 10.26
N LEU A 327 -29.80 -2.93 9.83
CA LEU A 327 -28.75 -3.85 9.43
C LEU A 327 -27.67 -3.85 10.52
N GLU A 328 -27.16 -5.01 10.90
CA GLU A 328 -26.00 -5.17 11.78
C GLU A 328 -24.93 -6.00 11.08
N SER A 329 -23.71 -5.47 11.04
CA SER A 329 -22.51 -6.14 10.52
C SER A 329 -21.88 -7.08 11.56
N PRO A 330 -20.95 -7.97 11.16
CA PRO A 330 -20.32 -8.95 12.05
C PRO A 330 -19.55 -8.34 13.24
N ASP A 331 -19.07 -7.10 13.11
CA ASP A 331 -18.39 -6.35 14.16
C ASP A 331 -19.36 -5.65 15.14
N GLY A 332 -20.67 -5.72 14.89
CA GLY A 332 -21.74 -5.10 15.68
C GLY A 332 -22.06 -3.65 15.29
N THR A 333 -21.53 -3.15 14.16
CA THR A 333 -21.95 -1.84 13.63
C THR A 333 -23.39 -1.92 13.14
N ILE A 334 -24.22 -0.96 13.55
CA ILE A 334 -25.65 -0.93 13.25
C ILE A 334 -25.96 0.25 12.33
N THR A 335 -26.55 -0.04 11.18
CA THR A 335 -27.09 0.94 10.22
C THR A 335 -28.61 0.89 10.24
N THR A 336 -29.27 2.01 10.56
CA THR A 336 -30.74 2.09 10.47
C THR A 336 -31.17 2.43 9.05
N LEU A 337 -31.96 1.55 8.44
CA LEU A 337 -32.45 1.70 7.07
C LEU A 337 -33.75 2.52 7.00
N LEU A 338 -34.61 2.34 7.99
CA LEU A 338 -35.92 2.96 8.09
C LEU A 338 -36.30 3.14 9.57
N SER A 339 -36.83 4.31 9.94
CA SER A 339 -37.39 4.53 11.28
C SER A 339 -38.71 5.31 11.21
N ARG A 340 -39.82 4.57 11.11
CA ARG A 340 -41.19 5.10 11.23
C ARG A 340 -41.49 6.27 10.28
N PRO A 341 -41.49 5.99 8.95
CA PRO A 341 -41.66 7.00 7.93
C PRO A 341 -42.93 7.85 8.09
N GLY A 342 -42.83 9.10 7.67
CA GLY A 342 -43.88 10.10 7.86
C GLY A 342 -43.96 10.68 9.27
N THR A 343 -43.03 10.32 10.16
CA THR A 343 -43.00 10.79 11.55
C THR A 343 -41.76 11.62 11.85
N MET A 344 -41.94 12.72 12.57
CA MET A 344 -40.82 13.36 13.28
C MET A 344 -40.75 12.78 14.68
N GLU A 345 -39.92 11.75 14.85
CA GLU A 345 -39.75 11.05 16.10
C GLU A 345 -38.92 11.84 17.11
N ALA A 346 -39.20 11.67 18.40
CA ALA A 346 -38.40 12.27 19.47
C ALA A 346 -37.29 11.33 20.00
N ALA A 347 -37.45 10.02 19.80
CA ALA A 347 -36.54 8.97 20.22
C ALA A 347 -36.81 7.67 19.46
N ASP A 348 -35.80 6.80 19.39
CA ASP A 348 -35.83 5.44 18.87
C ASP A 348 -36.43 4.47 19.88
N ASP A 349 -37.74 4.56 20.12
CA ASP A 349 -38.42 3.79 21.16
C ASP A 349 -39.81 3.30 20.74
N GLY A 350 -40.08 3.29 19.43
CA GLY A 350 -41.36 2.86 18.85
C GLY A 350 -42.56 3.68 19.34
N SER A 351 -42.36 4.80 20.04
CA SER A 351 -43.45 5.46 20.74
C SER A 351 -44.32 6.33 19.81
N GLY A 352 -45.64 6.24 20.05
CA GLY A 352 -46.65 6.85 19.19
C GLY A 352 -47.11 5.87 18.12
N CYS A 353 -48.39 5.92 17.78
CA CYS A 353 -48.99 5.02 16.82
C CYS A 353 -49.76 5.82 15.80
N GLY A 354 -49.87 5.27 14.61
CA GLY A 354 -50.88 5.71 13.67
C GLY A 354 -50.41 6.79 12.70
N GLN A 355 -49.23 6.59 12.14
CA GLN A 355 -48.53 7.54 11.28
C GLN A 355 -48.84 7.22 9.81
N ASP A 356 -47.85 7.00 8.95
CA ASP A 356 -48.14 6.63 7.57
C ASP A 356 -48.93 5.31 7.51
N SER A 357 -50.14 5.40 6.96
CA SER A 357 -51.13 4.31 6.94
C SER A 357 -51.09 3.46 5.66
N SER A 358 -50.03 3.62 4.86
CA SER A 358 -49.77 2.78 3.69
C SER A 358 -49.29 1.40 4.14
N ASP A 359 -49.56 0.39 3.31
CA ASP A 359 -49.20 -1.00 3.60
C ASP A 359 -47.96 -1.41 2.80
N LEU A 360 -47.19 -2.35 3.34
CA LEU A 360 -46.18 -3.11 2.61
C LEU A 360 -46.72 -4.51 2.32
N ILE A 361 -46.45 -5.03 1.12
CA ILE A 361 -46.83 -6.38 0.72
C ILE A 361 -45.62 -7.13 0.17
N ALA A 362 -45.52 -8.42 0.51
CA ALA A 362 -44.35 -9.22 0.13
C ALA A 362 -44.16 -9.37 -1.39
N SER A 363 -45.23 -9.29 -2.17
CA SER A 363 -45.15 -9.36 -3.63
C SER A 363 -44.62 -8.09 -4.32
N SER A 364 -44.28 -7.06 -3.55
CA SER A 364 -43.72 -5.80 -4.03
C SER A 364 -42.64 -5.34 -3.06
N PRO A 365 -41.46 -6.00 -3.10
CA PRO A 365 -40.37 -5.72 -2.17
C PRO A 365 -39.84 -4.30 -2.34
N ILE A 366 -39.21 -3.81 -1.28
CA ILE A 366 -38.49 -2.53 -1.26
C ILE A 366 -36.99 -2.78 -1.13
N THR A 367 -36.20 -1.91 -1.73
CA THR A 367 -34.73 -1.99 -1.73
C THR A 367 -34.16 -0.76 -1.03
N PHE A 368 -33.20 -0.99 -0.15
CA PHE A 368 -32.35 0.03 0.44
C PHE A 368 -30.97 -0.05 -0.20
N THR A 369 -30.52 1.07 -0.73
CA THR A 369 -29.21 1.25 -1.37
C THR A 369 -28.75 2.68 -1.11
N ASP A 370 -27.44 2.88 -1.07
CA ASP A 370 -26.89 4.23 -0.91
C ASP A 370 -27.20 5.08 -2.15
N GLY A 371 -27.80 6.25 -1.94
CA GLY A 371 -28.26 7.12 -3.03
C GLY A 371 -29.58 6.70 -3.67
N GLY A 372 -30.35 5.81 -3.02
CA GLY A 372 -31.66 5.37 -3.50
C GLY A 372 -32.61 6.51 -3.87
N ALA A 373 -33.47 6.27 -4.86
CA ALA A 373 -34.26 7.31 -5.53
C ALA A 373 -35.13 8.19 -4.61
N LYS A 374 -35.56 7.66 -3.45
CA LYS A 374 -36.43 8.34 -2.50
C LYS A 374 -35.92 8.23 -1.07
N ASP A 375 -36.04 9.30 -0.29
CA ASP A 375 -35.74 9.26 1.15
C ASP A 375 -36.69 8.29 1.86
N ALA A 376 -36.13 7.35 2.65
CA ALA A 376 -36.89 6.36 3.41
C ALA A 376 -37.95 6.99 4.33
N GLU A 377 -37.73 8.18 4.88
CA GLU A 377 -38.72 8.89 5.73
C GLU A 377 -39.93 9.41 4.96
N LEU A 378 -39.84 9.44 3.63
CA LEU A 378 -40.93 9.81 2.72
C LEU A 378 -41.66 8.58 2.17
N MET A 379 -41.36 7.37 2.63
CA MET A 379 -42.06 6.15 2.23
C MET A 379 -43.57 6.26 2.51
N GLY A 380 -44.40 5.96 1.51
CA GLY A 380 -45.87 6.09 1.61
C GLY A 380 -46.43 7.51 1.49
N ASN A 381 -45.61 8.57 1.45
CA ASN A 381 -46.10 9.96 1.53
C ASN A 381 -47.01 10.42 0.36
N THR A 382 -47.06 9.69 -0.75
CA THR A 382 -47.91 9.93 -1.93
C THR A 382 -49.17 9.07 -1.92
N LEU A 383 -49.32 8.19 -0.92
CA LEU A 383 -50.34 7.16 -0.82
C LEU A 383 -51.38 7.49 0.25
N GLY A 384 -52.58 6.97 0.05
CA GLY A 384 -53.65 6.97 1.04
C GLY A 384 -53.69 5.66 1.84
N THR A 385 -54.57 5.60 2.82
CA THR A 385 -54.70 4.45 3.73
C THR A 385 -54.86 3.12 2.98
N SER A 386 -54.04 2.15 3.38
CA SER A 386 -53.98 0.79 2.84
C SER A 386 -53.62 0.69 1.35
N GLN A 387 -53.10 1.76 0.75
CA GLN A 387 -52.41 1.66 -0.53
C GLN A 387 -50.99 1.11 -0.31
N LYS A 388 -50.43 0.47 -1.33
CA LYS A 388 -49.24 -0.36 -1.20
C LYS A 388 -48.03 0.37 -1.71
N VAL A 389 -47.05 0.57 -0.84
CA VAL A 389 -45.74 1.11 -1.22
C VAL A 389 -45.12 0.24 -2.31
N CYS A 390 -44.37 0.85 -3.24
CA CYS A 390 -43.79 0.26 -4.45
C CYS A 390 -44.84 -0.18 -5.50
N GLN A 391 -45.93 -0.83 -5.10
CA GLN A 391 -46.97 -1.30 -6.03
C GLN A 391 -47.84 -0.16 -6.58
N ASP A 392 -48.34 0.74 -5.72
CA ASP A 392 -49.31 1.76 -6.09
C ASP A 392 -48.66 3.12 -6.44
N ASP A 393 -47.45 3.41 -5.96
CA ASP A 393 -46.70 4.63 -6.23
C ASP A 393 -45.48 4.43 -7.15
N MET A 394 -45.07 3.19 -7.42
CA MET A 394 -43.86 2.83 -8.19
C MET A 394 -42.54 3.30 -7.53
N GLU A 395 -42.57 3.60 -6.24
CA GLU A 395 -41.40 3.99 -5.45
C GLU A 395 -40.93 2.77 -4.65
N CYS A 396 -39.92 2.06 -5.18
CA CYS A 396 -39.44 0.78 -4.62
C CYS A 396 -38.04 0.87 -4.02
N GLU A 397 -37.28 1.91 -4.35
CA GLU A 397 -35.87 2.06 -3.98
C GLU A 397 -35.69 3.28 -3.09
N TYR A 398 -35.06 3.08 -1.94
CA TYR A 398 -34.99 4.07 -0.89
C TYR A 398 -33.56 4.29 -0.40
N ASN A 399 -33.18 5.56 -0.26
CA ASN A 399 -31.98 5.93 0.48
C ASN A 399 -32.25 5.75 1.98
N PRO A 400 -31.41 5.00 2.71
CA PRO A 400 -31.54 4.82 4.16
C PRO A 400 -31.74 6.14 4.91
N ASN A 401 -32.63 6.12 5.90
CA ASN A 401 -32.79 7.25 6.81
C ASN A 401 -33.13 6.75 8.21
N ALA A 402 -32.37 7.23 9.19
CA ALA A 402 -32.46 6.78 10.57
C ALA A 402 -33.57 7.48 11.38
N GLY A 403 -34.18 8.56 10.89
CA GLY A 403 -35.14 9.33 11.70
C GLY A 403 -34.50 9.77 13.03
N ALA A 404 -35.05 9.33 14.17
CA ALA A 404 -34.45 9.54 15.50
C ALA A 404 -33.60 8.36 16.02
N ALA A 405 -33.46 7.28 15.25
CA ALA A 405 -32.62 6.13 15.53
C ALA A 405 -31.13 6.40 15.38
N VAL A 406 -30.33 5.38 15.72
CA VAL A 406 -28.88 5.40 15.55
C VAL A 406 -28.58 5.72 14.08
N PRO A 407 -27.90 6.85 13.79
CA PRO A 407 -27.59 7.24 12.42
C PRO A 407 -26.50 6.35 11.82
N GLY A 408 -26.56 6.19 10.51
CA GLY A 408 -25.55 5.52 9.68
C GLY A 408 -26.08 5.40 8.25
N THR A 409 -25.20 5.18 7.28
CA THR A 409 -25.54 4.81 5.89
C THR A 409 -25.03 3.41 5.58
N LEU A 410 -25.41 2.85 4.41
CA LEU A 410 -24.81 1.59 3.96
C LEU A 410 -23.34 1.82 3.58
N GLY A 411 -23.01 3.01 3.06
CA GLY A 411 -21.65 3.44 2.74
C GLY A 411 -20.71 3.54 3.94
N ASP A 412 -21.23 3.73 5.16
CA ASP A 412 -20.41 3.66 6.39
C ASP A 412 -19.83 2.26 6.64
N LEU A 413 -20.34 1.22 5.94
CA LEU A 413 -19.85 -0.16 6.02
C LEU A 413 -18.74 -0.45 5.02
N VAL A 414 -18.48 0.44 4.04
CA VAL A 414 -17.40 0.27 3.06
C VAL A 414 -16.05 0.21 3.78
N GLY A 415 -15.22 -0.78 3.44
CA GLY A 415 -13.97 -1.07 4.14
C GLY A 415 -14.12 -1.94 5.40
N ALA A 416 -15.34 -2.26 5.84
CA ALA A 416 -15.52 -3.22 6.93
C ALA A 416 -15.22 -4.67 6.48
N ASP A 417 -14.90 -5.54 7.44
CA ASP A 417 -14.73 -6.97 7.20
C ASP A 417 -16.10 -7.62 6.90
N VAL A 418 -16.20 -8.27 5.75
CA VAL A 418 -17.41 -8.98 5.30
C VAL A 418 -17.62 -10.27 6.11
N VAL A 419 -16.54 -10.89 6.59
CA VAL A 419 -16.56 -12.26 7.13
C VAL A 419 -17.30 -12.32 8.46
N GLY A 420 -18.30 -13.18 8.52
CA GLY A 420 -19.09 -13.44 9.72
C GLY A 420 -20.59 -13.36 9.48
N THR A 421 -21.33 -13.15 10.56
CA THR A 421 -22.79 -13.16 10.55
C THR A 421 -23.33 -11.73 10.51
N TRP A 422 -24.05 -11.42 9.44
CA TRP A 422 -24.82 -10.20 9.26
C TRP A 422 -26.27 -10.41 9.68
N ARG A 423 -26.93 -9.38 10.20
CA ARG A 423 -28.34 -9.45 10.63
C ARG A 423 -29.17 -8.34 10.00
N VAL A 424 -30.24 -8.68 9.29
CA VAL A 424 -31.28 -7.73 8.89
C VAL A 424 -32.47 -7.90 9.83
N CYS A 425 -32.82 -6.85 10.54
CA CYS A 425 -33.76 -6.88 11.65
C CYS A 425 -34.94 -5.92 11.41
N VAL A 426 -36.16 -6.39 11.68
CA VAL A 426 -37.40 -5.60 11.55
C VAL A 426 -38.16 -5.62 12.87
N ALA A 427 -38.64 -4.46 13.30
CA ALA A 427 -39.58 -4.31 14.40
C ALA A 427 -40.81 -3.52 13.95
N ASP A 428 -41.91 -3.78 14.64
CA ASP A 428 -43.14 -3.00 14.56
C ASP A 428 -43.34 -2.31 15.91
N GLY A 429 -43.24 -0.99 15.92
CA GLY A 429 -43.34 -0.17 17.12
C GLY A 429 -44.76 -0.05 17.64
N CYS A 430 -45.79 -0.25 16.81
CA CYS A 430 -47.16 -0.17 17.26
C CYS A 430 -48.22 -0.86 16.37
N GLY A 431 -48.69 -2.02 16.83
CA GLY A 431 -50.01 -2.55 16.47
C GLY A 431 -50.07 -3.30 15.14
N ALA A 432 -50.85 -4.39 15.16
CA ALA A 432 -51.01 -5.37 14.08
C ALA A 432 -49.76 -6.23 13.82
N ASN A 433 -49.99 -7.48 13.40
CA ASN A 433 -48.89 -8.41 13.15
C ASN A 433 -48.38 -8.22 11.72
N GLY A 434 -47.08 -7.94 11.58
CA GLY A 434 -46.36 -8.08 10.31
C GLY A 434 -45.70 -9.46 10.15
N SER A 435 -45.22 -9.76 8.95
CA SER A 435 -44.37 -10.92 8.68
C SER A 435 -43.43 -10.62 7.53
N TYR A 436 -42.17 -11.03 7.62
CA TYR A 436 -41.28 -11.06 6.47
C TYR A 436 -41.57 -12.29 5.60
N ASP A 437 -41.38 -12.16 4.29
CA ASP A 437 -41.50 -13.26 3.33
C ASP A 437 -40.16 -13.50 2.64
N THR A 438 -39.48 -12.42 2.24
CA THR A 438 -38.15 -12.46 1.64
C THR A 438 -37.24 -11.38 2.22
N VAL A 439 -35.99 -11.72 2.45
CA VAL A 439 -34.92 -10.76 2.73
C VAL A 439 -33.72 -11.17 1.89
N SER A 440 -33.23 -10.26 1.06
CA SER A 440 -31.98 -10.41 0.31
C SER A 440 -30.96 -9.42 0.85
N LEU A 441 -29.76 -9.92 1.14
CA LEU A 441 -28.59 -9.11 1.46
C LEU A 441 -27.56 -9.34 0.35
N SER A 442 -27.28 -8.29 -0.41
CA SER A 442 -26.24 -8.26 -1.44
C SER A 442 -25.05 -7.48 -0.90
N ILE A 443 -23.88 -8.11 -0.89
CA ILE A 443 -22.62 -7.43 -0.55
C ILE A 443 -21.67 -7.59 -1.72
N GLU A 444 -21.19 -6.47 -2.23
CA GLU A 444 -20.04 -6.42 -3.12
C GLU A 444 -18.77 -6.43 -2.28
N ARG A 445 -17.83 -7.32 -2.59
CA ARG A 445 -16.60 -7.50 -1.82
C ARG A 445 -15.34 -7.50 -2.69
N VAL A 446 -14.29 -6.93 -2.12
CA VAL A 446 -12.98 -6.70 -2.75
C VAL A 446 -11.83 -7.16 -1.86
N LYS A 447 -10.63 -7.24 -2.44
CA LYS A 447 -9.44 -7.82 -1.79
C LYS A 447 -8.80 -6.89 -0.75
N LEU A 448 -8.68 -5.62 -1.08
CA LEU A 448 -8.09 -4.58 -0.23
C LEU A 448 -9.19 -3.62 0.23
N ASP A 449 -8.97 -3.00 1.38
CA ASP A 449 -9.83 -1.92 1.86
C ASP A 449 -9.92 -0.83 0.77
N PRO A 450 -11.11 -0.50 0.24
CA PRO A 450 -11.28 0.55 -0.76
C PRO A 450 -11.04 1.96 -0.20
N MET A 451 -11.02 2.14 1.13
CA MET A 451 -10.73 3.44 1.80
C MET A 451 -9.73 3.28 2.98
N PRO A 452 -8.44 2.96 2.70
CA PRO A 452 -7.44 2.55 3.70
C PRO A 452 -6.81 3.68 4.55
#